data_AF-A0A3D5TEP1-F1
#
_entry.id   AF-A0A3D5TEP1-F1
#
_cell.length_a   1.000
_cell.length_b   1.000
_cell.length_c   1.000
_cell.angle_alpha   90.00
_cell.angle_beta   90.00
_cell.angle_gamma   90.00
#
_symmetry.space_group_name_H-M   'P 1'
#
loop_
_entity.id
_entity.type
_entity.pdbx_description
1 polymer ?
#
loop_
_entity_poly.entity_id
_entity_poly.type
_entity_poly.pdbx_seq_one_letter_code
_entity_poly.pdbx_strand_id
1 'polypeptide(L)'
;YLTSTGKPYIYWSAVDGASQYEVYRSGSSNGTYEYVGTTTATNYTDNKANAGYTYYYKVKAVSKVKSTANSSLSAAVAITCRCARPSVKITTSNGSPRLTWNAVAGASQYEVYRATSKNGSYTKMFTTSNLSYTNTSAKAGTTYYYKVKAVSKVKSAANSAFSTVVSIRAR
;
A
#
# COMPACT_ATOMS: atom_id res chain seq x y z
N TYR A 1 6.28 -8.18 -2.87
CA TYR A 1 5.59 -7.31 -3.86
C TYR A 1 4.33 -6.79 -3.19
N LEU A 2 3.95 -5.51 -3.37
CA LEU A 2 2.91 -4.90 -2.55
C LEU A 2 1.54 -4.99 -3.19
N THR A 3 0.53 -5.26 -2.37
CA THR A 3 -0.87 -5.17 -2.76
C THR A 3 -1.29 -3.70 -2.93
N SER A 4 -2.46 -3.45 -3.54
CA SER A 4 -3.07 -2.12 -3.59
C SER A 4 -3.28 -1.48 -2.21
N THR A 5 -3.33 -2.29 -1.16
CA THR A 5 -3.44 -1.89 0.25
C THR A 5 -2.10 -1.51 0.89
N GLY A 6 -0.97 -1.70 0.19
CA GLY A 6 0.37 -1.43 0.70
C GLY A 6 0.86 -2.45 1.74
N LYS A 7 0.09 -3.51 1.99
CA LYS A 7 0.42 -4.53 2.98
C LYS A 7 1.50 -5.49 2.46
N PRO A 8 2.35 -6.05 3.34
CA PRO A 8 3.34 -7.04 2.95
C PRO A 8 2.69 -8.29 2.38
N TYR A 9 3.08 -8.65 1.16
CA TYR A 9 2.71 -9.89 0.49
C TYR A 9 3.99 -10.65 0.12
N ILE A 10 4.08 -11.88 0.64
CA ILE A 10 5.15 -12.85 0.41
C ILE A 10 4.58 -14.06 -0.32
N TYR A 11 5.42 -14.68 -1.16
CA TYR A 11 5.11 -15.92 -1.85
C TYR A 11 6.36 -16.80 -1.93
N TRP A 12 6.15 -18.09 -2.10
CA TRP A 12 7.21 -19.09 -2.15
C TRP A 12 6.84 -20.24 -3.10
N SER A 13 7.82 -21.10 -3.40
CA SER A 13 7.56 -22.32 -4.18
C SER A 13 6.87 -23.37 -3.31
N ALA A 14 5.98 -24.17 -3.90
CA ALA A 14 5.37 -25.28 -3.18
C ALA A 14 6.43 -26.28 -2.69
N VAL A 15 6.27 -26.76 -1.45
CA VAL A 15 7.10 -27.80 -0.84
C VAL A 15 6.33 -29.11 -0.89
N ASP A 16 6.92 -30.14 -1.48
CA ASP A 16 6.29 -31.45 -1.57
C ASP A 16 6.05 -32.05 -0.18
N GLY A 17 4.92 -32.75 -0.02
CA GLY A 17 4.48 -33.29 1.27
C GLY A 17 3.98 -32.26 2.29
N ALA A 18 3.99 -30.95 1.99
CA ALA A 18 3.45 -29.92 2.88
C ALA A 18 1.91 -29.88 2.87
N SER A 19 1.31 -29.83 4.06
CA SER A 19 -0.14 -29.63 4.27
C SER A 19 -0.53 -28.16 4.28
N GLN A 20 0.33 -27.33 4.85
CA GLN A 20 0.16 -25.89 5.03
C GLN A 20 1.52 -25.24 5.30
N TYR A 21 1.50 -23.91 5.43
CA TYR A 21 2.67 -23.09 5.71
C TYR A 21 2.41 -22.17 6.89
N GLU A 22 3.26 -22.25 7.91
CA GLU A 22 3.30 -21.30 9.01
C GLU A 22 4.15 -20.09 8.60
N VAL A 23 3.63 -18.89 8.84
CA VAL A 23 4.31 -17.63 8.53
C VAL A 23 4.70 -16.95 9.83
N TYR A 24 5.95 -16.51 9.87
CA TYR A 24 6.52 -15.81 11.01
C TYR A 24 7.06 -14.45 10.60
N ARG A 25 7.03 -13.48 11.52
CA ARG A 25 7.45 -12.10 11.30
C ARG A 25 8.37 -11.61 12.41
N SER A 26 9.34 -10.77 12.06
CA SER A 26 10.15 -10.00 13.00
C SER A 26 10.28 -8.54 12.55
N GLY A 27 10.60 -7.65 13.49
CA GLY A 27 10.99 -6.26 13.21
C GLY A 27 12.46 -6.10 12.79
N SER A 28 13.27 -7.16 12.90
CA SER A 28 14.70 -7.17 12.55
C SER A 28 15.07 -8.45 11.80
N SER A 29 16.11 -8.40 10.95
CA SER A 29 16.59 -9.55 10.18
C SER A 29 16.99 -10.72 11.08
N ASN A 30 17.65 -10.41 12.19
CA ASN A 30 18.17 -11.35 13.18
C ASN A 30 17.37 -11.36 14.48
N GLY A 31 16.17 -10.77 14.49
CA GLY A 31 15.32 -10.72 15.68
C GLY A 31 14.59 -12.03 15.96
N THR A 32 13.85 -12.06 17.06
CA THR A 32 12.88 -13.11 17.35
C THR A 32 11.74 -13.05 16.33
N TYR A 33 11.39 -14.20 15.75
CA TYR A 33 10.32 -14.33 14.77
C TYR A 33 9.07 -14.87 15.45
N GLU A 34 7.99 -14.10 15.39
CA GLU A 34 6.70 -14.44 15.99
C GLU A 34 5.75 -15.02 14.93
N TYR A 35 4.95 -16.01 15.31
CA TYR A 35 3.93 -16.57 14.43
C TYR A 35 2.84 -15.53 14.12
N VAL A 36 2.55 -15.32 12.83
CA VAL A 36 1.52 -14.36 12.39
C VAL A 36 0.34 -15.01 11.68
N GLY A 37 0.46 -16.26 11.25
CA GLY A 37 -0.64 -17.02 10.68
C GLY A 37 -0.19 -18.24 9.88
N THR A 38 -1.17 -18.96 9.36
CA THR A 38 -0.97 -20.11 8.47
C THR A 38 -1.76 -19.93 7.17
N THR A 39 -1.36 -20.65 6.13
CA THR A 39 -2.04 -20.69 4.83
C THR A 39 -1.77 -22.01 4.13
N THR A 40 -2.73 -22.53 3.38
CA THR A 40 -2.54 -23.68 2.48
C THR A 40 -2.03 -23.24 1.10
N ALA A 41 -2.18 -21.96 0.77
CA ALA A 41 -1.65 -21.38 -0.46
C ALA A 41 -0.14 -21.12 -0.33
N THR A 42 0.53 -20.95 -1.47
CA THR A 42 1.96 -20.60 -1.54
C THR A 42 2.23 -19.09 -1.40
N ASN A 43 1.32 -18.38 -0.73
CA ASN A 43 1.42 -16.95 -0.49
C ASN A 43 0.66 -16.51 0.76
N TYR A 44 1.05 -15.36 1.31
CA TYR A 44 0.46 -14.79 2.51
C TYR A 44 0.51 -13.25 2.49
N THR A 45 -0.59 -12.61 2.90
CA THR A 45 -0.67 -11.16 3.11
C THR A 45 -0.78 -10.85 4.60
N ASP A 46 0.17 -10.08 5.13
CA ASP A 46 0.10 -9.59 6.52
C ASP A 46 -0.76 -8.33 6.60
N ASN A 47 -2.06 -8.51 6.81
CA ASN A 47 -3.01 -7.40 6.95
C ASN A 47 -2.81 -6.58 8.23
N LYS A 48 -2.12 -7.13 9.24
CA LYS A 48 -1.89 -6.50 10.54
C LYS A 48 -0.60 -5.66 10.58
N ALA A 49 0.24 -5.74 9.55
CA ALA A 49 1.45 -4.92 9.43
C ALA A 49 1.14 -3.42 9.43
N ASN A 50 1.89 -2.63 10.21
CA ASN A 50 1.74 -1.18 10.24
C ASN A 50 2.54 -0.53 9.11
N ALA A 51 1.92 0.42 8.41
CA ALA A 51 2.60 1.19 7.38
C ALA A 51 3.76 2.01 7.97
N GLY A 52 4.86 2.12 7.22
CA GLY A 52 6.07 2.82 7.66
C GLY A 52 7.19 1.89 8.09
N TYR A 53 6.88 0.66 8.48
CA TYR A 53 7.85 -0.29 9.03
C TYR A 53 8.32 -1.31 8.00
N THR A 54 9.58 -1.74 8.15
CA THR A 54 10.13 -2.90 7.44
C THR A 54 10.02 -4.11 8.34
N TYR A 55 9.37 -5.14 7.83
CA TYR A 55 9.22 -6.41 8.51
C TYR A 55 10.02 -7.49 7.78
N TYR A 56 10.48 -8.47 8.54
CA TYR A 56 11.20 -9.62 8.03
C TYR A 56 10.32 -10.84 8.21
N TYR A 57 10.16 -11.63 7.15
CA TYR A 57 9.29 -12.80 7.16
C TYR A 57 10.08 -14.06 6.90
N LYS A 58 9.68 -15.12 7.59
CA LYS A 58 10.14 -16.50 7.38
C LYS A 58 8.92 -17.41 7.28
N VAL A 59 9.09 -18.51 6.54
CA VAL A 59 8.03 -19.48 6.31
C VAL A 59 8.53 -20.86 6.68
N LYS A 60 7.64 -21.67 7.24
CA LYS A 60 7.88 -23.07 7.58
C LYS A 60 6.81 -23.94 6.94
N ALA A 61 7.24 -24.96 6.20
CA ALA A 61 6.33 -25.97 5.67
C ALA A 61 5.96 -26.96 6.79
N VAL A 62 4.66 -27.20 6.94
CA VAL A 62 4.14 -28.19 7.90
C VAL A 62 3.81 -29.45 7.13
N SER A 63 4.32 -30.60 7.60
CA SER A 63 4.10 -31.90 6.96
C SER A 63 2.63 -32.32 7.04
N LYS A 64 2.16 -33.09 6.04
CA LYS A 64 0.87 -33.80 6.08
C LYS A 64 0.85 -34.99 7.03
N VAL A 65 2.01 -35.55 7.39
CA VAL A 65 2.10 -36.88 8.01
C VAL A 65 2.46 -36.80 9.49
N LYS A 66 3.52 -36.06 9.85
CA LYS A 66 3.97 -35.92 11.25
C LYS A 66 4.76 -34.65 11.48
N SER A 67 4.65 -34.06 12.67
CA SER A 67 5.28 -32.77 13.03
C SER A 67 6.80 -32.78 12.96
N THR A 68 7.44 -33.95 13.16
CA THR A 68 8.90 -34.11 13.06
C THR A 68 9.44 -33.99 11.62
N ALA A 69 8.56 -34.04 10.62
CA ALA A 69 8.91 -33.84 9.21
C ALA A 69 8.64 -32.40 8.73
N ASN A 70 8.34 -31.47 9.64
CA ASN A 70 8.22 -30.05 9.29
C ASN A 70 9.58 -29.50 8.85
N SER A 71 9.59 -28.54 7.92
CA SER A 71 10.83 -27.92 7.49
C SER A 71 11.42 -27.03 8.59
N SER A 72 12.71 -26.70 8.45
CA SER A 72 13.26 -25.51 9.11
C SER A 72 12.59 -24.23 8.58
N LEU A 73 12.72 -23.13 9.32
CA LEU A 73 12.33 -21.81 8.81
C LEU A 73 13.17 -21.44 7.58
N SER A 74 12.54 -20.81 6.60
CA SER A 74 13.22 -20.27 5.42
C SER A 74 14.25 -19.18 5.77
N ALA A 75 15.04 -18.79 4.77
CA ALA A 75 15.74 -17.51 4.81
C ALA A 75 14.74 -16.34 4.99
N ALA A 76 15.21 -15.27 5.63
CA ALA A 76 14.40 -14.09 5.87
C ALA A 76 14.23 -13.27 4.59
N VAL A 77 13.01 -12.79 4.34
CA VAL A 77 12.74 -11.78 3.30
C VAL A 77 12.23 -10.49 3.93
N ALA A 78 12.77 -9.34 3.52
CA ALA A 78 12.41 -8.03 4.05
C ALA A 78 11.35 -7.35 3.17
N ILE A 79 10.26 -6.86 3.78
CA ILE A 79 9.23 -6.07 3.08
C ILE A 79 8.86 -4.85 3.90
N THR A 80 8.88 -3.68 3.25
CA THR A 80 8.35 -2.45 3.85
C THR A 80 6.86 -2.34 3.61
N CYS A 81 6.07 -2.27 4.69
CA CYS A 81 4.65 -1.98 4.61
C CYS A 81 4.45 -0.52 4.21
N ARG A 82 3.76 -0.28 3.09
CA ARG A 82 3.47 1.07 2.57
C ARG A 82 2.08 1.53 2.99
N CYS A 83 1.85 2.83 2.93
CA CYS A 83 0.50 3.38 2.99
C CYS A 83 -0.34 2.83 1.81
N ALA A 84 -1.61 2.57 2.07
CA ALA A 84 -2.54 2.20 1.00
C ALA A 84 -2.71 3.35 0.00
N ARG A 85 -3.06 3.02 -1.25
CA ARG A 85 -3.41 4.04 -2.25
C ARG A 85 -4.65 4.81 -1.79
N PRO A 86 -4.64 6.16 -1.80
CA PRO A 86 -5.85 6.92 -1.55
C PRO A 86 -6.96 6.54 -2.53
N SER A 87 -8.18 6.35 -2.03
CA SER A 87 -9.38 6.26 -2.86
C SER A 87 -9.95 7.66 -3.03
N VAL A 88 -9.86 8.19 -4.24
CA VAL A 88 -10.16 9.59 -4.55
C VAL A 88 -11.49 9.70 -5.27
N LYS A 89 -12.34 10.60 -4.80
CA LYS A 89 -13.54 11.07 -5.51
C LYS A 89 -13.32 12.50 -5.98
N ILE A 90 -13.94 12.88 -7.08
CA ILE A 90 -13.89 14.24 -7.61
C ILE A 90 -15.28 14.75 -7.93
N THR A 91 -15.56 15.99 -7.53
CA THR A 91 -16.80 16.71 -7.80
C THR A 91 -16.48 18.16 -8.17
N THR A 92 -17.50 18.98 -8.41
CA THR A 92 -17.36 20.44 -8.52
C THR A 92 -17.76 21.13 -7.21
N SER A 93 -17.09 22.23 -6.88
CA SER A 93 -17.43 23.15 -5.80
C SER A 93 -17.29 24.58 -6.33
N ASN A 94 -18.39 25.29 -6.51
CA ASN A 94 -18.42 26.62 -7.16
C ASN A 94 -17.65 26.63 -8.49
N GLY A 95 -17.94 25.67 -9.37
CA GLY A 95 -17.27 25.50 -10.67
C GLY A 95 -15.86 24.87 -10.62
N SER A 96 -15.19 24.92 -9.47
CA SER A 96 -13.84 24.39 -9.29
C SER A 96 -13.81 22.88 -9.01
N PRO A 97 -12.81 22.13 -9.51
CA PRO A 97 -12.60 20.73 -9.14
C PRO A 97 -12.33 20.56 -7.65
N ARG A 98 -13.16 19.77 -6.96
CA ARG A 98 -12.99 19.40 -5.56
C ARG A 98 -12.71 17.92 -5.43
N LEU A 99 -11.57 17.59 -4.82
CA LEU A 99 -11.13 16.24 -4.54
C LEU A 99 -11.38 15.90 -3.08
N THR A 100 -11.83 14.67 -2.85
CA THR A 100 -11.98 14.09 -1.50
C THR A 100 -11.42 12.68 -1.47
N TRP A 101 -10.91 12.27 -0.32
CA TRP A 101 -10.42 10.91 -0.09
C TRP A 101 -10.61 10.50 1.36
N ASN A 102 -10.57 9.19 1.61
CA ASN A 102 -10.60 8.66 2.97
C ASN A 102 -9.22 8.76 3.64
N ALA A 103 -9.20 8.82 4.97
CA ALA A 103 -7.96 8.76 5.73
C ALA A 103 -7.21 7.44 5.45
N VAL A 104 -5.92 7.54 5.16
CA VAL A 104 -5.02 6.40 4.95
C VAL A 104 -4.21 6.18 6.23
N ALA A 105 -4.35 4.99 6.82
CA ALA A 105 -3.60 4.61 8.01
C ALA A 105 -2.08 4.72 7.76
N GLY A 106 -1.38 5.36 8.70
CA GLY A 106 0.07 5.61 8.60
C GLY A 106 0.47 6.82 7.74
N ALA A 107 -0.48 7.55 7.14
CA ALA A 107 -0.19 8.77 6.38
C ALA A 107 -0.13 10.02 7.28
N SER A 108 0.86 10.88 7.09
CA SER A 108 0.97 12.21 7.73
C SER A 108 0.22 13.27 6.94
N GLN A 109 0.26 13.16 5.61
CA GLN A 109 -0.28 14.14 4.68
C GLN A 109 -0.52 13.50 3.30
N TYR A 110 -1.12 14.27 2.41
CA TYR A 110 -1.44 13.90 1.04
C TYR A 110 -0.87 14.92 0.08
N GLU A 111 -0.26 14.43 -1.00
CA GLU A 111 0.18 15.26 -2.11
C GLU A 111 -0.80 15.10 -3.28
N VAL A 112 -1.31 16.22 -3.76
CA VAL A 112 -2.23 16.30 -4.90
C VAL A 112 -1.43 16.71 -6.14
N TYR A 113 -1.59 15.93 -7.20
CA TYR A 113 -0.95 16.17 -8.48
C TYR A 113 -1.98 16.42 -9.56
N ARG A 114 -1.68 17.30 -10.53
CA ARG A 114 -2.57 17.70 -11.62
C ARG A 114 -1.89 17.60 -12.98
N ALA A 115 -2.65 17.26 -14.01
CA ALA A 115 -2.27 17.36 -15.41
C ALA A 115 -3.46 17.89 -16.26
N THR A 116 -3.19 18.33 -17.48
CA THR A 116 -4.21 18.71 -18.48
C THR A 116 -4.50 17.61 -19.50
N SER A 117 -3.80 16.47 -19.42
CA SER A 117 -4.08 15.26 -20.18
C SER A 117 -3.96 14.01 -19.30
N LYS A 118 -4.71 12.96 -19.62
CA LYS A 118 -4.78 11.73 -18.81
C LYS A 118 -3.41 11.08 -18.59
N ASN A 119 -2.62 11.02 -19.65
CA ASN A 119 -1.30 10.37 -19.70
C ASN A 119 -0.14 11.38 -19.74
N GLY A 120 -0.42 12.66 -19.47
CA GLY A 120 0.60 13.71 -19.52
C GLY A 120 1.44 13.80 -18.25
N SER A 121 2.29 14.82 -18.21
CA SER A 121 3.11 15.15 -17.04
C SER A 121 2.24 15.71 -15.93
N TYR A 122 2.29 15.07 -14.76
CA TYR A 122 1.59 15.52 -13.57
C TYR A 122 2.53 16.36 -12.70
N THR A 123 2.10 17.56 -12.31
CA THR A 123 2.83 18.43 -11.39
C THR A 123 2.19 18.40 -10.00
N LYS A 124 3.01 18.45 -8.95
CA LYS A 124 2.50 18.58 -7.57
C LYS A 124 1.90 19.98 -7.41
N MET A 125 0.63 20.03 -7.04
CA MET A 125 -0.12 21.27 -6.84
C MET A 125 -0.20 21.67 -5.37
N PHE A 126 -0.36 20.67 -4.49
CA PHE A 126 -0.69 20.93 -3.11
C PHE A 126 -0.26 19.79 -2.21
N THR A 127 0.04 20.11 -0.96
CA THR A 127 0.26 19.15 0.11
C THR A 127 -0.65 19.53 1.28
N THR A 128 -1.36 18.56 1.86
CA THR A 128 -2.29 18.83 2.98
C THR A 128 -2.47 17.62 3.88
N SER A 129 -2.71 17.84 5.17
CA SER A 129 -3.20 16.82 6.10
C SER A 129 -4.72 16.63 6.03
N ASN A 130 -5.44 17.58 5.41
CA ASN A 130 -6.89 17.49 5.22
C ASN A 130 -7.25 16.36 4.26
N LEU A 131 -8.51 15.90 4.34
CA LEU A 131 -9.06 14.83 3.50
C LEU A 131 -9.72 15.36 2.22
N SER A 132 -9.46 16.62 1.88
CA SER A 132 -9.98 17.24 0.67
C SER A 132 -9.08 18.38 0.18
N TYR A 133 -9.21 18.68 -1.12
CA TYR A 133 -8.56 19.82 -1.76
C TYR A 133 -9.45 20.35 -2.88
N THR A 134 -9.63 21.67 -2.95
CA THR A 134 -10.34 22.35 -4.04
C THR A 134 -9.33 23.11 -4.90
N ASN A 135 -9.26 22.79 -6.19
CA ASN A 135 -8.42 23.53 -7.13
C ASN A 135 -9.14 24.79 -7.63
N THR A 136 -9.09 25.86 -6.84
CA THR A 136 -9.66 27.18 -7.17
C THR A 136 -8.95 27.89 -8.32
N SER A 137 -7.74 27.44 -8.70
CA SER A 137 -6.99 27.97 -9.85
C SER A 137 -7.39 27.34 -11.19
N ALA A 138 -8.37 26.44 -11.21
CA ALA A 138 -8.82 25.77 -12.43
C ALA A 138 -9.54 26.75 -13.37
N LYS A 139 -9.15 26.76 -14.64
CA LYS A 139 -9.82 27.59 -15.65
C LYS A 139 -11.08 26.90 -16.16
N ALA A 140 -12.20 27.63 -16.20
CA ALA A 140 -13.46 27.16 -16.75
C ALA A 140 -13.27 26.58 -18.17
N GLY A 141 -14.00 25.51 -18.48
CA GLY A 141 -13.91 24.81 -19.75
C GLY A 141 -12.69 23.88 -19.90
N THR A 142 -11.73 23.88 -18.97
CA THR A 142 -10.56 22.99 -19.03
C THR A 142 -10.84 21.68 -18.28
N THR A 143 -10.54 20.55 -18.91
CA THR A 143 -10.53 19.24 -18.22
C THR A 143 -9.20 19.03 -17.54
N TYR A 144 -9.25 18.82 -16.23
CA TYR A 144 -8.07 18.51 -15.43
C TYR A 144 -8.12 17.06 -14.96
N TYR A 145 -6.94 16.45 -14.89
CA TYR A 145 -6.72 15.11 -14.39
C TYR A 145 -5.92 15.19 -13.10
N TYR A 146 -6.29 14.39 -12.12
CA TYR A 146 -5.66 14.41 -10.81
C TYR A 146 -5.35 13.02 -10.30
N LYS A 147 -4.30 12.95 -9.48
CA LYS A 147 -3.96 11.77 -8.68
C LYS A 147 -3.42 12.22 -7.33
N VAL A 148 -3.67 11.43 -6.30
CA VAL A 148 -3.29 11.74 -4.91
C VAL A 148 -2.37 10.66 -4.38
N LYS A 149 -1.37 11.05 -3.60
CA LYS A 149 -0.41 10.14 -2.95
C LYS A 149 -0.44 10.38 -1.43
N ALA A 150 -0.55 9.32 -0.65
CA ALA A 150 -0.36 9.40 0.79
C ALA A 150 1.14 9.40 1.13
N VAL A 151 1.55 10.34 1.96
CA VAL A 151 2.92 10.45 2.48
C VAL A 151 2.96 9.79 3.86
N SER A 152 3.87 8.85 4.06
CA SER A 152 3.97 8.09 5.31
C SER A 152 4.51 8.95 6.45
N LYS A 153 4.01 8.71 7.67
CA LYS A 153 4.49 9.35 8.92
C LYS A 153 5.92 8.96 9.29
N VAL A 154 6.38 7.79 8.84
CA VAL A 154 7.61 7.16 9.34
C VAL A 154 8.79 7.39 8.39
N LYS A 155 8.63 7.01 7.11
CA LYS A 155 9.66 7.16 6.08
C LYS A 155 9.09 7.26 4.67
N SER A 156 9.79 7.96 3.79
CA SER A 156 9.38 8.21 2.40
C SER A 156 9.25 6.94 1.56
N ALA A 157 10.10 5.94 1.82
CA ALA A 157 10.02 4.63 1.16
C ALA A 157 8.69 3.90 1.41
N ALA A 158 7.95 4.31 2.45
CA ALA A 158 6.63 3.78 2.81
C ALA A 158 5.44 4.64 2.33
N ASN A 159 5.69 5.66 1.50
CA ASN A 159 4.63 6.40 0.81
C ASN A 159 3.78 5.45 -0.04
N SER A 160 2.51 5.81 -0.27
CA SER A 160 1.66 5.02 -1.14
C SER A 160 2.08 5.15 -2.61
N ALA A 161 1.63 4.21 -3.44
CA ALA A 161 1.48 4.52 -4.86
C ALA A 161 0.41 5.61 -5.07
N PHE A 162 0.39 6.24 -6.25
CA PHE A 162 -0.67 7.18 -6.62
C PHE A 162 -2.03 6.50 -6.67
N SER A 163 -3.10 7.23 -6.31
CA SER A 163 -4.49 6.86 -6.57
C SER A 163 -4.73 6.54 -8.04
N THR A 164 -5.91 6.00 -8.37
CA THR A 164 -6.38 6.04 -9.76
C THR A 164 -6.52 7.50 -10.20
N VAL A 165 -6.36 7.73 -11.50
CA VAL A 165 -6.57 9.06 -12.08
C VAL A 165 -8.06 9.35 -12.07
N VAL A 166 -8.43 10.51 -11.54
CA VAL A 166 -9.78 11.08 -11.63
C VAL A 166 -9.73 12.36 -12.46
N SER A 167 -10.82 12.69 -13.14
CA SER A 167 -10.88 13.91 -13.95
C SER A 167 -12.24 14.58 -13.87
N ILE A 168 -12.24 15.88 -14.11
CA ILE A 168 -13.46 16.68 -14.24
C ILE A 168 -13.16 17.91 -15.09
N ARG A 169 -14.15 18.37 -15.84
CA ARG A 169 -14.11 19.66 -16.54
C ARG A 169 -14.52 20.75 -15.54
N ALA A 170 -13.66 21.74 -15.35
CA ALA A 170 -13.99 22.91 -14.55
C ALA A 170 -15.12 23.70 -15.23
N ARG A 171 -16.07 24.19 -14.44
CA ARG A 171 -17.24 24.94 -14.90
C ARG A 171 -17.07 26.41 -14.58
#